data_AF-A0A8H7H9U6-F1
#
_entry.id   AF-A0A8H7H9U6-F1
#
_cell.length_a   1.000
_cell.length_b   1.000
_cell.length_c   1.000
_cell.angle_alpha   90.00
_cell.angle_beta   90.00
_cell.angle_gamma   90.00
#
_symmetry.space_group_name_H-M   'P 1'
#
loop_
_entity.id
_entity.type
_entity.pdbx_description
1 polymer ?
#
loop_
_entity_poly.entity_id
_entity_poly.type
_entity_poly.pdbx_seq_one_letter_code
_entity_poly.pdbx_strand_id
1 'polypeptide(L)'
;MIDAPNVRFLRFRLQHPTPRNKDIVNYLAKGPDVSNPSPLFPHLIGLDVLFGQSLVQYASSNDLYRLYETVLTAYPSITTLVLLDRAWDDIFELRSWTLPCLERLVVSGGSPLGLKALVSGRRDVGLGPKTLEVLLSVTRSLREPLESYFREAPDGLGVELRFCYSGRRIHEIMGFGG
;
A
#
# COMPACT_ATOMS: atom_id res chain seq x y z
N MET A 1 5.56 17.93 -17.84
CA MET A 1 5.38 18.11 -16.37
C MET A 1 3.91 17.85 -16.10
N ILE A 2 3.56 16.98 -15.14
CA ILE A 2 2.14 16.68 -14.84
C ILE A 2 1.64 17.81 -13.94
N ASP A 3 0.86 18.73 -14.49
CA ASP A 3 0.14 19.76 -13.75
C ASP A 3 -1.27 19.26 -13.44
N ALA A 4 -1.41 18.53 -12.33
CA ALA A 4 -2.67 17.92 -11.92
C ALA A 4 -2.84 17.98 -10.39
N PRO A 5 -3.03 19.18 -9.80
CA PRO A 5 -3.08 19.36 -8.35
C PRO A 5 -4.27 18.63 -7.68
N ASN A 6 -5.30 18.30 -8.45
CA ASN A 6 -6.52 17.64 -7.98
C ASN A 6 -6.47 16.10 -8.03
N VAL A 7 -5.29 15.50 -8.20
CA VAL A 7 -5.13 14.04 -8.16
C VAL A 7 -5.42 13.54 -6.74
N ARG A 8 -6.52 12.76 -6.62
CA ARG A 8 -6.95 12.12 -5.36
C ARG A 8 -6.51 10.67 -5.25
N PHE A 9 -6.30 10.01 -6.38
CA PHE A 9 -5.88 8.61 -6.47
C PHE A 9 -4.69 8.51 -7.41
N LEU A 10 -3.61 7.91 -6.92
CA LEU A 10 -2.40 7.72 -7.69
C LEU A 10 -2.05 6.25 -7.76
N ARG A 11 -1.79 5.78 -8.98
CA ARG A 11 -1.17 4.49 -9.24
C ARG A 11 0.12 4.73 -9.99
N PHE A 12 1.21 4.18 -9.49
CA PHE A 12 2.46 4.17 -10.24
C PHE A 12 3.23 2.87 -10.04
N ARG A 13 4.04 2.56 -11.05
CA ARG A 13 4.90 1.40 -11.04
C ARG A 13 6.34 1.85 -10.97
N LEU A 14 7.04 1.45 -9.91
CA LEU A 14 8.48 1.55 -9.85
C LEU A 14 9.07 0.30 -10.52
N GLN A 15 9.90 0.52 -11.54
CA GLN A 15 10.66 -0.55 -12.15
C GLN A 15 11.85 -0.89 -11.23
N HIS A 16 12.66 -1.90 -11.56
CA HIS A 16 13.87 -2.34 -10.82
C HIS A 16 14.57 -1.24 -9.99
N PRO A 17 15.19 -1.56 -8.84
CA PRO A 17 15.87 -0.57 -8.01
C PRO A 17 16.92 0.19 -8.83
N THR A 18 16.55 1.41 -9.22
CA THR A 18 17.40 2.33 -9.96
C THR A 18 17.42 3.66 -9.23
N PRO A 19 18.49 4.46 -9.37
CA PRO A 19 18.53 5.82 -8.85
C PRO A 19 17.30 6.66 -9.26
N ARG A 20 16.75 6.40 -10.46
CA ARG A 20 15.54 7.06 -10.98
C ARG A 20 14.31 6.87 -10.08
N ASN A 21 14.17 5.74 -9.39
CA ASN A 21 13.04 5.54 -8.48
C ASN A 21 13.10 6.53 -7.31
N LYS A 22 14.29 6.83 -6.80
CA LYS A 22 14.49 7.83 -5.75
C LYS A 22 14.15 9.23 -6.25
N ASP A 23 14.52 9.56 -7.48
CA ASP A 23 14.20 10.86 -8.07
C ASP A 23 12.68 11.01 -8.28
N ILE A 24 12.01 9.97 -8.77
CA ILE A 24 10.54 9.95 -8.92
C ILE A 24 9.86 10.11 -7.56
N VAL A 25 10.28 9.35 -6.55
CA VAL A 25 9.72 9.44 -5.20
C VAL A 25 9.97 10.80 -4.57
N ASN A 26 11.17 11.36 -4.72
CA ASN A 26 11.47 12.71 -4.25
C ASN A 26 10.61 13.75 -4.96
N TYR A 27 10.43 13.63 -6.27
CA TYR A 27 9.60 14.53 -7.04
C TYR A 27 8.12 14.45 -6.61
N LEU A 28 7.61 13.25 -6.34
CA LEU A 28 6.27 13.07 -5.77
C LEU A 28 6.18 13.68 -4.37
N ALA A 29 7.16 13.46 -3.51
CA ALA A 29 7.11 13.89 -2.10
C ALA A 29 7.40 15.39 -1.89
N LYS A 30 8.20 16.00 -2.75
CA LYS A 30 8.74 17.38 -2.57
C LYS A 30 8.35 18.33 -3.69
N GLY A 31 7.78 17.83 -4.79
CA GLY A 31 7.36 18.66 -5.91
C GLY A 31 8.55 19.19 -6.74
N PRO A 32 8.27 20.10 -7.69
CA PRO A 32 9.28 20.66 -8.59
C PRO A 32 10.16 21.75 -7.95
N ASP A 33 9.67 22.43 -6.92
CA ASP A 33 10.38 23.53 -6.27
C ASP A 33 11.18 23.02 -5.06
N VAL A 34 12.49 22.89 -5.25
CA VAL A 34 13.41 22.44 -4.19
C VAL A 34 13.55 23.47 -3.06
N SER A 35 13.29 24.75 -3.34
CA SER A 35 13.37 25.82 -2.34
C SER A 35 12.17 25.88 -1.42
N ASN A 36 11.01 25.42 -1.89
CA ASN A 36 9.77 25.31 -1.12
C ASN A 36 9.11 23.92 -1.33
N PRO A 37 9.69 22.86 -0.73
CA PRO A 37 9.27 21.51 -1.01
C PRO A 37 7.83 21.26 -0.52
N SER A 38 6.99 20.76 -1.41
CA SER A 38 5.61 20.37 -1.11
C SER A 38 5.19 19.14 -1.92
N PRO A 39 4.35 18.25 -1.37
CA PRO A 39 3.92 17.06 -2.11
C PRO A 39 3.24 17.44 -3.42
N LEU A 40 3.56 16.73 -4.50
CA LEU A 40 3.06 17.04 -5.84
C LEU A 40 1.53 16.96 -5.94
N PHE A 41 0.92 16.07 -5.15
CA PHE A 41 -0.53 15.84 -5.14
C PHE A 41 -1.09 16.05 -3.72
N PRO A 42 -1.25 17.30 -3.25
CA PRO A 42 -1.59 17.59 -1.85
C PRO A 42 -2.94 17.02 -1.38
N HIS A 43 -3.81 16.63 -2.31
CA HIS A 43 -5.12 16.03 -2.04
C HIS A 43 -5.16 14.51 -2.23
N LEU A 44 -4.01 13.86 -2.30
CA LEU A 44 -3.90 12.42 -2.45
C LEU A 44 -4.49 11.70 -1.22
N ILE A 45 -5.48 10.83 -1.48
CA ILE A 45 -6.15 10.01 -0.47
C ILE A 45 -6.03 8.51 -0.76
N GLY A 46 -5.75 8.13 -2.00
CA GLY A 46 -5.59 6.74 -2.42
C GLY A 46 -4.27 6.52 -3.12
N LEU A 47 -3.53 5.49 -2.70
CA LEU A 47 -2.24 5.15 -3.29
C LEU A 47 -2.13 3.64 -3.63
N ASP A 48 -1.76 3.35 -4.88
CA ASP A 48 -1.38 2.01 -5.35
C ASP A 48 0.05 2.04 -5.91
N VAL A 49 0.99 1.44 -5.16
CA VAL A 49 2.40 1.35 -5.55
C VAL A 49 2.72 -0.07 -5.98
N LEU A 50 3.17 -0.21 -7.23
CA LEU A 50 3.57 -1.50 -7.80
C LEU A 50 5.07 -1.52 -7.99
N PHE A 51 5.76 -2.49 -7.40
CA PHE A 51 7.16 -2.76 -7.73
C PHE A 51 7.22 -3.87 -8.77
N GLY A 52 7.78 -3.57 -9.94
CA GLY A 52 8.04 -4.59 -10.95
C GLY A 52 9.08 -5.59 -10.43
N GLN A 53 8.65 -6.77 -10.02
CA GLN A 53 9.57 -7.83 -9.59
C GLN A 53 10.37 -8.38 -10.79
N SER A 54 11.68 -8.48 -10.63
CA SER A 54 12.43 -9.62 -11.13
C SER A 54 12.88 -10.43 -9.92
N LEU A 55 12.59 -11.73 -9.97
CA LEU A 55 12.79 -12.74 -8.92
C LEU A 55 14.25 -12.90 -8.42
N VAL A 56 15.22 -12.14 -8.95
CA VAL A 56 16.65 -12.44 -8.82
C VAL A 56 17.38 -11.57 -7.79
N GLN A 57 16.84 -10.43 -7.33
CA GLN A 57 17.56 -9.54 -6.40
C GLN A 57 17.09 -9.71 -4.96
N TYR A 58 17.46 -10.85 -4.40
CA TYR A 58 16.93 -11.41 -3.16
C TYR A 58 17.73 -11.04 -1.89
N ALA A 59 18.59 -10.01 -1.90
CA ALA A 59 19.59 -9.89 -0.83
C ALA A 59 19.94 -8.48 -0.31
N SER A 60 19.32 -7.37 -0.73
CA SER A 60 19.84 -6.06 -0.28
C SER A 60 18.90 -4.84 -0.25
N SER A 61 17.59 -4.96 -0.41
CA SER A 61 16.77 -3.76 -0.69
C SER A 61 16.17 -3.04 0.53
N ASN A 62 16.98 -2.65 1.51
CA ASN A 62 16.61 -1.59 2.48
C ASN A 62 16.12 -0.31 1.78
N ASP A 63 16.54 -0.10 0.54
CA ASP A 63 16.20 1.09 -0.23
C ASP A 63 14.73 1.15 -0.66
N LEU A 64 14.07 0.01 -0.95
CA LEU A 64 12.66 0.02 -1.37
C LEU A 64 11.73 0.42 -0.23
N TYR A 65 12.01 -0.07 0.98
CA TYR A 65 11.32 0.35 2.19
C TYR A 65 11.44 1.87 2.42
N ARG A 66 12.64 2.44 2.25
CA ARG A 66 12.86 3.90 2.36
C ARG A 66 12.07 4.71 1.34
N LEU A 67 11.86 4.15 0.14
CA LEU A 67 11.01 4.80 -0.87
C LEU A 67 9.54 4.83 -0.42
N TYR A 68 9.02 3.72 0.15
CA TYR A 68 7.69 3.70 0.75
C TYR A 68 7.56 4.71 1.89
N GLU A 69 8.51 4.70 2.83
CA GLU A 69 8.50 5.61 3.98
C GLU A 69 8.50 7.07 3.53
N THR A 70 9.32 7.42 2.52
CA THR A 70 9.38 8.78 1.97
C THR A 70 8.04 9.22 1.38
N VAL A 71 7.41 8.38 0.55
CA VAL A 71 6.10 8.71 -0.04
C VAL A 71 5.03 8.82 1.04
N LEU A 72 4.90 7.81 1.90
CA LEU A 72 3.81 7.77 2.88
C LEU A 72 3.93 8.88 3.93
N THR A 73 5.16 9.29 4.29
CA THR A 73 5.38 10.44 5.18
C THR A 73 4.96 11.76 4.53
N ALA A 74 5.14 11.90 3.21
CA ALA A 74 4.71 13.09 2.47
C ALA A 74 3.19 13.17 2.32
N TYR A 75 2.47 12.05 2.47
CA TYR A 75 1.03 11.95 2.24
C TYR A 75 0.29 11.36 3.46
N PRO A 76 0.27 12.05 4.62
CA PRO A 76 -0.36 11.53 5.84
C PRO A 76 -1.89 11.41 5.75
N SER A 77 -2.52 12.06 4.76
CA SER A 77 -3.96 12.06 4.50
C SER A 77 -4.45 10.81 3.74
N ILE A 78 -3.57 9.88 3.37
CA ILE A 78 -3.97 8.66 2.67
C ILE A 78 -4.95 7.86 3.53
N THR A 79 -6.13 7.62 2.99
CA THR A 79 -7.18 6.78 3.60
C THR A 79 -7.26 5.40 2.95
N THR A 80 -6.77 5.24 1.73
CA THR A 80 -6.79 3.97 0.98
C THR A 80 -5.38 3.62 0.48
N LEU A 81 -4.86 2.48 0.89
CA LEU A 81 -3.55 2.00 0.47
C LEU A 81 -3.65 0.62 -0.15
N VAL A 82 -3.02 0.44 -1.31
CA VAL A 82 -2.93 -0.84 -2.01
C VAL A 82 -1.48 -1.30 -2.01
N LEU A 83 -1.23 -2.44 -1.37
CA LEU A 83 0.07 -3.08 -1.21
C LEU A 83 0.04 -4.50 -1.78
N LEU A 84 0.33 -4.64 -3.06
CA LEU A 84 0.35 -5.94 -3.72
C LEU A 84 1.74 -6.60 -3.66
N ASP A 85 1.76 -7.91 -3.90
CA ASP A 85 2.97 -8.74 -3.89
C ASP A 85 3.73 -8.67 -2.56
N ARG A 86 5.07 -8.54 -2.57
CA ARG A 86 5.89 -8.42 -1.33
C ARG A 86 5.89 -7.04 -0.70
N ALA A 87 5.20 -6.07 -1.28
CA ALA A 87 5.17 -4.71 -0.73
C ALA A 87 4.74 -4.69 0.73
N TRP A 88 3.77 -5.53 1.10
CA TRP A 88 3.29 -5.60 2.48
C TRP A 88 4.26 -6.32 3.42
N ASP A 89 5.08 -7.28 2.94
CA ASP A 89 6.18 -7.91 3.72
C ASP A 89 7.28 -6.89 4.08
N ASP A 90 7.63 -6.00 3.16
CA ASP A 90 8.65 -4.97 3.39
C ASP A 90 8.11 -3.79 4.23
N ILE A 91 6.80 -3.56 4.19
CA ILE A 91 6.11 -2.47 4.91
C ILE A 91 5.89 -2.77 6.39
N PHE A 92 6.15 -4.00 6.87
CA PHE A 92 6.09 -4.30 8.31
C PHE A 92 7.00 -3.42 9.17
N GLU A 93 8.05 -2.86 8.57
CA GLU A 93 8.95 -1.93 9.26
C GLU A 93 8.45 -0.48 9.28
N LEU A 94 7.36 -0.16 8.55
CA LEU A 94 6.78 1.17 8.62
C LEU A 94 6.39 1.42 10.06
N ARG A 95 6.98 2.45 10.66
CA ARG A 95 6.53 2.97 11.95
C ARG A 95 5.02 3.09 11.89
N SER A 96 4.34 2.52 12.88
CA SER A 96 2.90 2.24 12.88
C SER A 96 1.99 3.47 12.67
N TRP A 97 2.58 4.66 12.56
CA TRP A 97 1.94 5.96 12.66
C TRP A 97 2.06 6.84 11.41
N THR A 98 2.75 6.40 10.34
CA THR A 98 2.97 7.25 9.15
C THR A 98 1.68 7.61 8.40
N LEU A 99 0.64 6.79 8.54
CA LEU A 99 -0.66 6.98 7.90
C LEU A 99 -1.79 7.01 8.93
N PRO A 100 -1.97 8.10 9.70
CA PRO A 100 -2.97 8.14 10.77
C PRO A 100 -4.41 8.02 10.24
N CYS A 101 -4.65 8.38 8.99
CA CYS A 101 -5.99 8.40 8.38
C CYS A 101 -6.35 7.11 7.64
N LEU A 102 -5.51 6.06 7.68
CA LEU A 102 -5.73 4.86 6.88
C LEU A 102 -7.03 4.14 7.29
N GLU A 103 -8.02 4.14 6.40
CA GLU A 103 -9.31 3.48 6.62
C GLU A 103 -9.41 2.14 5.88
N ARG A 104 -8.80 2.04 4.69
CA ARG A 104 -8.87 0.86 3.83
C ARG A 104 -7.48 0.41 3.41
N LEU A 105 -7.17 -0.85 3.68
CA LEU A 105 -5.94 -1.50 3.24
C LEU A 105 -6.27 -2.63 2.29
N VAL A 106 -5.63 -2.65 1.12
CA VAL A 106 -5.73 -3.74 0.14
C VAL A 106 -4.39 -4.46 0.06
N VAL A 107 -4.38 -5.78 0.24
CA VAL A 107 -3.14 -6.60 0.23
C VAL A 107 -3.24 -7.79 -0.70
N SER A 108 -2.10 -8.34 -1.12
CA SER A 108 -2.07 -9.66 -1.78
C SER A 108 -2.18 -10.79 -0.77
N GLY A 109 -2.74 -11.93 -1.16
CA GLY A 109 -2.90 -13.14 -0.32
C GLY A 109 -1.60 -13.87 0.05
N GLY A 110 -0.45 -13.19 0.10
CA GLY A 110 0.88 -13.77 0.22
C GLY A 110 1.23 -14.33 1.60
N SER A 111 0.90 -13.63 2.69
CA SER A 111 1.00 -14.19 4.04
C SER A 111 0.09 -13.47 5.09
N PRO A 112 -0.73 -14.23 5.82
CA PRO A 112 -1.66 -13.72 6.83
C PRO A 112 -1.02 -13.37 8.20
N LEU A 113 0.14 -13.91 8.54
CA LEU A 113 0.77 -13.71 9.87
C LEU A 113 1.27 -12.28 10.06
N GLY A 114 1.97 -11.73 9.07
CA GLY A 114 2.39 -10.34 9.14
C GLY A 114 1.15 -9.44 9.24
N LEU A 115 0.15 -9.67 8.40
CA LEU A 115 -1.05 -8.84 8.34
C LEU A 115 -1.74 -8.68 9.71
N LYS A 116 -1.82 -9.77 10.49
CA LYS A 116 -2.32 -9.73 11.86
C LYS A 116 -1.51 -8.78 12.75
N ALA A 117 -0.18 -8.85 12.71
CA ALA A 117 0.69 -8.01 13.51
C ALA A 117 0.54 -6.52 13.16
N LEU A 118 0.47 -6.18 11.85
CA LEU A 118 0.24 -4.80 11.41
C LEU A 118 -1.11 -4.26 11.88
N VAL A 119 -2.19 -5.02 11.67
CA VAL A 119 -3.54 -4.58 12.07
C VAL A 119 -3.63 -4.44 13.58
N SER A 120 -3.07 -5.37 14.35
CA SER A 120 -3.07 -5.33 15.82
C SER A 120 -2.28 -4.13 16.34
N GLY A 121 -1.04 -3.94 15.89
CA GLY A 121 -0.20 -2.82 16.34
C GLY A 121 -0.78 -1.45 16.02
N ARG A 122 -1.48 -1.31 14.89
CA ARG A 122 -2.21 -0.08 14.56
C ARG A 122 -3.47 0.10 15.40
N ARG A 123 -4.21 -0.98 15.68
CA ARG A 123 -5.40 -0.95 16.54
C ARG A 123 -5.06 -0.51 17.96
N ASP A 124 -3.97 -1.00 18.54
CA ASP A 124 -3.57 -0.70 19.92
C ASP A 124 -3.34 0.81 20.17
N VAL A 125 -3.04 1.56 19.11
CA VAL A 125 -2.88 3.03 19.13
C VAL A 125 -4.06 3.78 18.50
N GLY A 126 -5.18 3.11 18.22
CA GLY A 126 -6.39 3.73 17.68
C GLY A 126 -6.33 4.07 16.18
N LEU A 127 -5.38 3.51 15.43
CA LEU A 127 -5.13 3.78 14.01
C LEU A 127 -5.39 2.55 13.11
N GLY A 128 -6.10 1.55 13.61
CA GLY A 128 -6.45 0.34 12.86
C GLY A 128 -7.32 0.67 11.63
N PRO A 129 -7.08 0.05 10.47
CA PRO A 129 -7.94 0.25 9.31
C PRO A 129 -9.36 -0.27 9.60
N LYS A 130 -10.37 0.37 9.01
CA LYS A 130 -11.77 -0.08 9.10
C LYS A 130 -12.05 -1.27 8.18
N THR A 131 -11.42 -1.30 7.00
CA THR A 131 -11.61 -2.35 6.00
C THR A 131 -10.26 -2.92 5.56
N LEU A 132 -10.19 -4.25 5.50
CA LEU A 132 -9.08 -5.01 4.93
C LEU A 132 -9.59 -5.82 3.74
N GLU A 133 -9.08 -5.51 2.55
CA GLU A 133 -9.43 -6.22 1.31
C GLU A 133 -8.25 -7.11 0.91
N VAL A 134 -8.47 -8.43 0.82
CA VAL A 134 -7.44 -9.40 0.44
C VAL A 134 -7.65 -9.83 -1.00
N LEU A 135 -6.69 -9.51 -1.87
CA LEU A 135 -6.67 -9.97 -3.25
C LEU A 135 -6.15 -11.41 -3.31
N LEU A 136 -7.05 -12.34 -3.60
CA LEU A 136 -6.80 -13.75 -3.80
C LEU A 136 -6.76 -14.08 -5.30
N SER A 137 -5.61 -13.85 -5.93
CA SER A 137 -5.33 -14.22 -7.33
C SER A 137 -5.00 -15.70 -7.49
N VAL A 138 -5.79 -16.59 -6.88
CA VAL A 138 -5.60 -18.04 -6.88
C VAL A 138 -6.74 -18.78 -7.56
N THR A 139 -6.49 -20.04 -7.94
CA THR A 139 -7.51 -20.95 -8.46
C THR A 139 -8.61 -21.19 -7.41
N ARG A 140 -9.82 -21.53 -7.85
CA ARG A 140 -10.97 -21.75 -6.96
C ARG A 140 -10.67 -22.74 -5.82
N SER A 141 -9.91 -23.80 -6.11
CA SER A 141 -9.55 -24.83 -5.14
C SER A 141 -8.68 -24.35 -3.99
N LEU A 142 -7.96 -23.23 -4.16
CA LEU A 142 -7.11 -22.64 -3.13
C LEU A 142 -7.77 -21.46 -2.40
N ARG A 143 -8.97 -21.03 -2.83
CA ARG A 143 -9.65 -19.88 -2.23
C ARG A 143 -10.11 -20.16 -0.81
N GLU A 144 -10.90 -21.21 -0.61
CA GLU A 144 -11.48 -21.52 0.71
C GLU A 144 -10.42 -21.73 1.80
N PRO A 145 -9.32 -22.48 1.58
CA PRO A 145 -8.27 -22.61 2.58
C PRO A 145 -7.60 -21.27 2.93
N LEU A 146 -7.34 -20.43 1.93
CA LEU A 146 -6.74 -19.11 2.16
C LEU A 146 -7.71 -18.15 2.85
N GLU A 147 -8.99 -18.14 2.45
CA GLU A 147 -10.02 -17.33 3.10
C GLU A 147 -10.15 -17.69 4.58
N SER A 148 -10.16 -18.99 4.92
CA SER A 148 -10.21 -19.42 6.32
C SER A 148 -9.04 -18.86 7.11
N TYR A 149 -7.82 -18.98 6.57
CA TYR A 149 -6.63 -18.46 7.23
C TYR A 149 -6.70 -16.94 7.41
N PHE A 150 -7.09 -16.20 6.36
CA PHE A 150 -7.22 -14.75 6.43
C PHE A 150 -8.36 -14.29 7.32
N ARG A 151 -9.40 -15.08 7.56
CA ARG A 151 -10.48 -14.76 8.51
C ARG A 151 -10.02 -14.85 9.96
N GLU A 152 -9.21 -15.85 10.29
CA GLU A 152 -8.68 -16.03 11.66
C GLU A 152 -7.67 -14.95 12.04
N ALA A 153 -6.97 -14.36 11.06
CA ALA A 153 -5.92 -13.38 11.31
C ALA A 153 -6.44 -12.07 11.95
N PRO A 154 -7.44 -11.36 11.39
CA PRO A 154 -7.99 -10.13 11.97
C PRO A 154 -9.21 -10.36 12.87
N ASP A 155 -9.57 -11.61 13.20
CA ASP A 155 -10.72 -11.88 14.06
C ASP A 155 -10.59 -11.18 15.41
N GLY A 156 -11.69 -10.57 15.86
CA GLY A 156 -11.71 -9.75 17.08
C GLY A 156 -10.97 -8.41 17.02
N LEU A 157 -10.40 -8.01 15.87
CA LEU A 157 -9.72 -6.72 15.70
C LEU A 157 -10.65 -5.56 15.31
N GLY A 158 -11.93 -5.84 15.03
CA GLY A 158 -12.92 -4.82 14.64
C GLY A 158 -12.74 -4.30 13.22
N VAL A 159 -12.07 -5.08 12.36
CA VAL A 159 -11.83 -4.75 10.95
C VAL A 159 -12.77 -5.55 10.06
N GLU A 160 -13.39 -4.89 9.09
CA GLU A 160 -14.19 -5.55 8.07
C GLU A 160 -13.26 -6.24 7.05
N LEU A 161 -13.24 -7.57 7.05
CA LEU A 161 -12.47 -8.36 6.08
C LEU A 161 -13.31 -8.65 4.83
N ARG A 162 -12.71 -8.42 3.66
CA ARG A 162 -13.31 -8.69 2.36
C ARG A 162 -12.33 -9.39 1.44
N PHE A 163 -12.85 -10.24 0.56
CA PHE A 163 -12.05 -10.98 -0.41
C PHE A 163 -12.31 -10.50 -1.83
N CYS A 164 -11.23 -10.23 -2.54
CA CYS A 164 -11.23 -9.82 -3.93
C CYS A 164 -10.62 -10.93 -4.78
N TYR A 165 -11.27 -11.31 -5.89
CA TYR A 165 -10.76 -12.38 -6.77
C TYR A 165 -10.26 -11.87 -8.12
N SER A 166 -10.24 -10.54 -8.32
CA SER A 166 -9.76 -9.91 -9.53
C SER A 166 -9.16 -8.54 -9.24
N GLY A 167 -8.17 -8.13 -10.04
CA GLY A 167 -7.60 -6.79 -9.95
C GLY A 167 -8.57 -5.67 -10.34
N ARG A 168 -9.68 -5.99 -11.02
CA ARG A 168 -10.74 -5.02 -11.36
C ARG A 168 -11.29 -4.31 -10.12
N ARG A 169 -11.46 -5.05 -9.03
CA ARG A 169 -11.95 -4.49 -7.77
C ARG A 169 -11.01 -3.43 -7.20
N ILE A 170 -9.70 -3.60 -7.39
CA ILE A 170 -8.69 -2.63 -6.98
C ILE A 170 -8.85 -1.34 -7.80
N HIS A 171 -9.07 -1.44 -9.11
CA HIS A 171 -9.34 -0.28 -9.94
C HIS A 171 -10.60 0.45 -9.53
N GLU A 172 -11.68 -0.27 -9.21
CA GLU A 172 -12.91 0.33 -8.70
C GLU A 172 -12.69 1.04 -7.35
N ILE A 173 -11.97 0.41 -6.41
CA ILE A 173 -11.62 1.01 -5.11
C ILE A 173 -10.81 2.29 -5.30
N MET A 174 -9.92 2.30 -6.28
CA MET A 174 -9.04 3.42 -6.60
C MET A 174 -9.67 4.45 -7.56
N GLY A 175 -10.94 4.28 -7.94
CA GLY A 175 -11.62 5.19 -8.86
C GLY A 175 -11.10 5.16 -10.31
N PHE A 176 -10.38 4.11 -10.71
CA PHE A 176 -9.88 3.90 -12.07
C PHE A 176 -10.83 3.11 -12.98
N GLY A 177 -12.02 2.75 -12.48
CA GLY A 177 -13.04 2.04 -13.26
C GLY A 177 -13.78 2.99 -14.19
N GLY A 178 -13.29 3.11 -15.43
CA GLY A 178 -13.98 3.67 -16.59
C GLY A 178 -13.94 2.68 -17.74
#